data_AF-A0A166D774-F1
#
_entry.id   AF-A0A166D774-F1
#
_cell.length_a   1.000
_cell.length_b   1.000
_cell.length_c   1.000
_cell.angle_alpha   90.00
_cell.angle_beta   90.00
_cell.angle_gamma   90.00
#
_symmetry.space_group_name_H-M   'P 1'
#
loop_
_entity.id
_entity.type
_entity.pdbx_description
1 polymer ?
#
loop_
_entity_poly.entity_id
_entity_poly.type
_entity_poly.pdbx_seq_one_letter_code
_entity_poly.pdbx_strand_id
1 'polypeptide(L)'
;MTDEKISEIYSETITAIRELRMDSSDEEKEELYKIINKNKNYLGFDNFEAEMISYWKIKDLELEIHKNIRMASQGSNSISLKDLQEKLEEEPTFIEQFNF
;
A
#
# COMPACT_ATOMS: atom_id res chain seq x y z
N MET A 1 10.60 -15.63 -2.08
CA MET A 1 11.11 -14.37 -1.52
C MET A 1 10.82 -14.42 -0.03
N THR A 2 11.81 -14.19 0.82
CA THR A 2 11.64 -14.10 2.27
C THR A 2 10.95 -12.79 2.62
N ASP A 3 10.10 -12.79 3.65
CA ASP A 3 9.32 -11.63 4.11
C ASP A 3 10.18 -10.38 4.38
N GLU A 4 11.47 -10.57 4.66
CA GLU A 4 12.49 -9.51 4.77
C GLU A 4 12.54 -8.59 3.54
N LYS A 5 12.36 -9.13 2.33
CA LYS A 5 12.36 -8.31 1.10
C LYS A 5 11.12 -7.42 0.99
N ILE A 6 10.00 -7.85 1.56
CA ILE A 6 8.72 -7.12 1.45
C ILE A 6 8.68 -5.98 2.49
N SER A 7 9.16 -6.21 3.71
CA SER A 7 9.26 -5.16 4.73
C SER A 7 10.24 -4.04 4.34
N GLU A 8 11.33 -4.39 3.65
CA GLU A 8 12.26 -3.44 3.03
C GLU A 8 11.55 -2.58 1.98
N ILE A 9 10.81 -3.20 1.04
CA ILE A 9 10.03 -2.48 0.01
C ILE A 9 9.03 -1.49 0.62
N TYR A 10 8.31 -1.91 1.67
CA TYR A 10 7.39 -1.02 2.39
C TYR A 10 8.12 0.16 3.04
N SER A 11 9.22 -0.12 3.75
CA SER A 11 9.98 0.90 4.49
C SER A 11 10.63 1.91 3.55
N GLU A 12 11.24 1.45 2.45
CA GLU A 12 11.83 2.30 1.42
C GLU A 12 10.77 3.22 0.79
N THR A 13 9.59 2.68 0.47
CA THR A 13 8.53 3.45 -0.18
C THR A 13 7.95 4.51 0.76
N ILE A 14 7.67 4.16 2.02
CA ILE A 14 7.20 5.12 3.03
C ILE A 14 8.24 6.23 3.25
N THR A 15 9.52 5.87 3.30
CA THR A 15 10.62 6.84 3.45
C THR A 15 10.64 7.81 2.28
N ALA A 16 10.56 7.31 1.04
CA ALA A 16 10.51 8.15 -0.14
C ALA A 16 9.29 9.11 -0.15
N ILE A 17 8.11 8.65 0.26
CA ILE A 17 6.91 9.49 0.37
C ILE A 17 7.07 10.58 1.44
N ARG A 18 7.77 10.29 2.55
CA ARG A 18 8.03 11.26 3.63
C ARG A 18 9.07 12.29 3.27
N GLU A 19 10.10 11.88 2.54
CA GLU A 19 11.18 12.75 2.07
C GLU A 19 10.74 13.64 0.91
N LEU A 20 9.69 13.26 0.18
CA LEU A 20 9.08 14.12 -0.84
C LEU A 20 8.46 15.37 -0.19
N ARG A 21 9.10 16.51 -0.40
CA ARG A 21 8.60 17.82 0.01
C ARG A 21 8.23 18.66 -1.21
N MET A 22 7.31 19.61 -1.02
CA MET A 22 6.89 20.51 -2.11
C MET A 22 8.05 21.38 -2.62
N ASP A 23 8.94 21.78 -1.71
CA ASP A 23 10.12 22.61 -1.93
C ASP A 23 11.37 21.83 -2.36
N SER A 24 11.30 20.50 -2.45
CA SER A 24 12.39 19.68 -3.02
C SER A 24 12.69 20.09 -4.47
N SER A 25 13.96 19.98 -4.85
CA SER A 25 14.40 20.18 -6.22
C SER A 25 13.81 19.14 -7.18
N ASP A 26 13.83 19.43 -8.47
CA ASP A 26 13.31 18.50 -9.49
C ASP A 26 14.14 17.20 -9.53
N GLU A 27 15.45 17.28 -9.30
CA GLU A 27 16.34 16.12 -9.23
C GLU A 27 16.02 15.22 -8.03
N GLU A 28 15.84 15.80 -6.83
CA GLU A 28 15.41 15.07 -5.64
C GLU A 28 14.02 14.42 -5.84
N LYS A 29 13.08 15.14 -6.46
CA LYS A 29 11.74 14.60 -6.76
C LYS A 29 11.82 13.41 -7.71
N GLU A 30 12.66 13.49 -8.74
CA GLU A 30 12.85 12.41 -9.71
C GLU A 30 13.40 11.14 -9.06
N GLU A 31 14.39 11.27 -8.16
CA GLU A 31 14.93 10.13 -7.40
C GLU A 31 13.85 9.47 -6.53
N LEU A 32 13.08 10.27 -5.80
CA LEU A 32 12.01 9.77 -4.93
C LEU A 32 10.88 9.11 -5.73
N TYR A 33 10.49 9.67 -6.88
CA TYR A 33 9.50 9.08 -7.77
C TYR A 33 9.98 7.75 -8.35
N LYS A 34 11.27 7.60 -8.69
CA LYS A 34 11.83 6.32 -9.14
C LYS A 34 11.68 5.23 -8.08
N ILE A 35 11.91 5.55 -6.80
CA ILE A 35 11.73 4.59 -5.69
C ILE A 35 10.26 4.18 -5.58
N ILE A 36 9.33 5.15 -5.55
CA ILE A 36 7.89 4.89 -5.45
C ILE A 36 7.41 4.05 -6.65
N ASN A 37 7.80 4.41 -7.87
CA ASN A 37 7.42 3.71 -9.10
C ASN A 37 8.00 2.31 -9.19
N LYS A 38 9.23 2.09 -8.72
CA LYS A 38 9.84 0.75 -8.67
C LYS A 38 9.05 -0.18 -7.74
N ASN A 39 8.55 0.37 -6.63
CA ASN A 39 7.94 -0.41 -5.56
C ASN A 39 6.41 -0.55 -5.68
N LYS A 40 5.74 0.31 -6.46
CA LYS A 40 4.26 0.34 -6.58
C LYS A 40 3.62 -1.02 -6.92
N ASN A 41 4.25 -1.81 -7.81
CA ASN A 41 3.73 -3.12 -8.22
C ASN A 41 3.75 -4.14 -7.08
N TYR A 42 4.72 -4.03 -6.16
CA TYR A 42 4.80 -4.90 -4.99
C TYR A 42 3.77 -4.55 -3.91
N LEU A 43 3.22 -3.34 -3.99
CA LEU A 43 2.27 -2.76 -3.04
C LEU A 43 0.82 -2.88 -3.53
N GLY A 44 0.59 -3.40 -4.73
CA GLY A 44 -0.72 -3.51 -5.37
C GLY A 44 -1.22 -2.18 -5.96
N PHE A 45 -0.33 -1.23 -6.23
CA PHE A 45 -0.66 0.05 -6.85
C PHE A 45 -0.23 0.11 -8.31
N ASP A 46 -0.88 -0.69 -9.14
CA ASP A 46 -0.43 -0.89 -10.53
C ASP A 46 -0.86 0.26 -11.46
N ASN A 47 -1.74 1.16 -10.99
CA ASN A 47 -2.48 2.11 -11.82
C ASN A 47 -2.05 3.59 -11.66
N PHE A 48 -0.79 3.88 -11.34
CA PHE A 48 -0.29 5.26 -11.42
C PHE A 48 1.21 5.36 -11.69
N GLU A 49 1.65 6.49 -12.26
CA GLU A 49 3.05 6.91 -12.26
C GLU A 49 3.20 8.07 -11.27
N ALA A 50 4.14 7.99 -10.33
CA ALA A 50 4.30 8.96 -9.24
C ALA A 50 4.47 10.39 -9.77
N GLU A 51 5.19 10.55 -10.88
CA GLU A 51 5.39 11.83 -11.60
C GLU A 51 4.11 12.41 -12.25
N MET A 52 3.08 11.61 -12.46
CA MET A 52 1.82 12.02 -13.10
C MET A 52 0.68 12.29 -12.13
N ILE A 53 0.87 12.02 -10.83
CA ILE A 53 -0.14 12.25 -9.79
C ILE A 53 0.21 13.45 -8.90
N SER A 54 -0.80 14.04 -8.26
CA SER A 54 -0.58 15.20 -7.40
C SER A 54 0.25 14.83 -6.18
N TYR A 55 1.03 15.80 -5.68
CA TYR A 55 1.77 15.67 -4.42
C TYR A 55 0.90 15.09 -3.29
N TRP A 56 -0.31 15.61 -3.12
CA TRP A 56 -1.26 15.15 -2.11
C TRP A 56 -1.67 13.69 -2.32
N LYS A 57 -1.89 13.28 -3.58
CA LYS A 57 -2.20 11.88 -3.88
C LYS A 57 -1.04 10.95 -3.56
N ILE A 58 0.20 11.41 -3.72
CA ILE A 58 1.40 10.64 -3.30
C ILE A 58 1.44 10.52 -1.77
N LYS A 59 1.09 11.57 -1.02
CA LYS A 59 1.02 11.50 0.44
C LYS A 59 -0.08 10.55 0.93
N ASP A 60 -1.20 10.48 0.23
CA ASP A 60 -2.27 9.52 0.56
C ASP A 60 -1.83 8.06 0.42
N LEU A 61 -0.85 7.75 -0.44
CA LEU A 61 -0.30 6.40 -0.59
C LEU A 61 0.31 5.87 0.70
N GLU A 62 0.89 6.74 1.54
CA GLU A 62 1.43 6.32 2.84
C GLU A 62 0.32 5.69 3.70
N LEU A 63 -0.88 6.26 3.68
CA LEU A 63 -2.04 5.73 4.38
C LEU A 63 -2.54 4.43 3.76
N GLU A 64 -2.58 4.34 2.44
CA GLU A 64 -2.98 3.13 1.72
C GLU A 64 -2.00 1.97 2.00
N ILE A 65 -0.69 2.24 2.01
CA ILE A 65 0.36 1.29 2.40
C ILE A 65 0.16 0.79 3.84
N HIS A 66 -0.04 1.71 4.79
CA HIS A 66 -0.26 1.32 6.19
C HIS A 66 -1.54 0.49 6.37
N LYS A 67 -2.60 0.78 5.62
CA LYS A 67 -3.81 -0.04 5.59
C LYS A 67 -3.52 -1.44 5.03
N ASN A 68 -2.77 -1.55 3.93
CA ASN A 68 -2.39 -2.84 3.36
C ASN A 68 -1.56 -3.69 4.33
N ILE A 69 -0.56 -3.10 5.01
CA ILE A 69 0.22 -3.79 6.05
C ILE A 69 -0.68 -4.25 7.20
N ARG A 70 -1.58 -3.38 7.67
CA ARG A 70 -2.54 -3.72 8.73
C ARG A 70 -3.45 -4.87 8.31
N MET A 71 -4.04 -4.80 7.13
CA MET A 71 -4.89 -5.86 6.58
C MET A 71 -4.13 -7.17 6.40
N ALA A 72 -2.87 -7.15 5.94
CA ALA A 72 -2.04 -8.35 5.83
C ALA A 72 -1.72 -8.96 7.21
N SER A 73 -1.44 -8.12 8.21
CA SER A 73 -1.21 -8.55 9.60
C SER A 73 -2.48 -9.06 10.30
N GLN A 74 -3.65 -8.59 9.87
CA GLN A 74 -4.97 -9.02 10.36
C GLN A 74 -5.49 -10.23 9.60
N GLY A 75 -5.18 -10.38 8.31
CA GLY A 75 -5.47 -11.57 7.51
C GLY A 75 -4.71 -12.82 7.97
N SER A 76 -3.69 -12.65 8.80
CA SER A 76 -2.99 -13.73 9.47
C SER A 76 -3.51 -14.05 10.88
N ASN A 77 -4.45 -13.28 11.49
CA ASN A 77 -5.01 -13.63 12.82
C ASN A 77 -6.36 -12.99 13.28
N SER A 78 -7.07 -12.18 12.49
CA SER A 78 -8.46 -11.74 12.80
C SER A 78 -9.06 -10.89 11.68
N ILE A 79 -10.06 -11.42 10.97
CA ILE A 79 -10.98 -10.57 10.18
C ILE A 79 -11.83 -9.77 11.19
N SER A 80 -11.84 -8.45 11.07
CA SER A 80 -12.75 -7.57 11.82
C SER A 80 -14.20 -7.94 11.49
N LEU A 81 -15.08 -8.04 12.49
CA LEU A 81 -16.50 -8.36 12.26
C LEU A 81 -17.17 -7.41 11.26
N LYS A 82 -16.75 -6.14 11.22
CA LYS A 82 -17.26 -5.15 10.25
C LYS A 82 -16.85 -5.49 8.82
N ASP A 83 -15.60 -5.90 8.64
CA ASP A 83 -15.05 -6.23 7.32
C ASP A 83 -15.60 -7.58 6.83
N LEU A 84 -15.89 -8.50 7.76
CA LEU A 84 -16.61 -9.75 7.46
C LEU A 84 -18.06 -9.44 7.03
N GLN A 85 -18.73 -8.51 7.71
CA GLN A 85 -20.10 -8.09 7.37
C GLN A 85 -20.15 -7.44 5.98
N GLU A 86 -19.27 -6.48 5.69
CA GLU A 86 -19.19 -5.84 4.37
C GLU A 86 -18.91 -6.88 3.27
N LYS A 87 -17.97 -7.81 3.50
CA LYS A 87 -17.70 -8.91 2.54
C LYS A 87 -18.84 -9.89 2.36
N LEU A 88 -19.64 -10.17 3.40
CA LEU A 88 -20.82 -11.03 3.29
C LEU A 88 -22.00 -10.34 2.59
N GLU A 89 -22.09 -9.02 2.68
CA GLU A 89 -23.07 -8.24 1.91
C GLU A 89 -22.71 -8.21 0.41
N GLU A 90 -21.43 -8.06 0.09
CA GLU A 90 -20.94 -8.05 -1.29
C GLU A 90 -20.87 -9.46 -1.91
N GLU A 91 -20.47 -10.47 -1.14
CA GLU A 91 -20.29 -11.85 -1.58
C GLU A 91 -20.81 -12.83 -0.51
N PRO A 92 -22.12 -13.17 -0.53
CA PRO A 92 -22.73 -14.03 0.49
C PRO A 92 -22.13 -15.44 0.59
N THR A 93 -21.53 -15.93 -0.49
CA THR A 93 -20.84 -17.23 -0.56
C THR A 93 -19.45 -17.23 0.08
N PHE A 94 -18.94 -16.08 0.52
CA PHE A 94 -17.64 -15.96 1.18
C PHE A 94 -17.52 -16.84 2.44
N ILE A 95 -18.63 -17.08 3.14
CA ILE A 95 -18.67 -17.96 4.32
C ILE A 95 -18.37 -19.43 3.99
N GLU A 96 -18.69 -19.88 2.77
CA GLU A 96 -18.48 -21.28 2.34
C GLU A 96 -17.00 -21.62 2.12
N GLN A 97 -16.14 -20.60 2.05
CA GLN A 97 -14.69 -20.77 1.95
C GLN A 97 -14.05 -21.15 3.29
N PHE A 98 -14.78 -20.99 4.40
CA PHE A 98 -14.36 -21.42 5.73
C PHE A 98 -14.98 -22.80 6.03
N ASN A 99 -14.24 -23.87 5.74
CA ASN A 99 -14.62 -25.22 6.18
C ASN A 99 -14.47 -25.30 7.72
N PHE A 100 -15.60 -25.20 8.44
CA PHE A 100 -15.69 -25.47 9.87
C PHE A 100 -15.70 -26.97 10.18
#